data_AF-A0A1N7JXB4-F1
#
_entry.id   AF-A0A1N7JXB4-F1
#
_cell.length_a   1.000
_cell.length_b   1.000
_cell.length_c   1.000
_cell.angle_alpha   90.00
_cell.angle_beta   90.00
_cell.angle_gamma   90.00
#
_symmetry.space_group_name_H-M   'P 1'
#
loop_
_entity.id
_entity.type
_entity.pdbx_description
1 polymer ?
#
loop_
_entity_poly.entity_id
_entity_poly.type
_entity_poly.pdbx_seq_one_letter_code
_entity_poly.pdbx_strand_id
1 'polypeptide(L)'
;MEKRLKLDLQFFAEEPEQPEEGAESTEKPEQAEEQPEGAEFTEEEAQEEIERRVREALEAEEGAEIPDYKGEYLGLKKKVALVEAGVPVDQTERYAKYITADEPEAIEAEAREIATDATQPKKKAYGDPSQRTGKTFKNPFKRKGD
;
A
#
# COMPACT_ATOMS: atom_id res chain seq x y z
N MET A 1 -29.89 -16.98 30.22
CA MET A 1 -30.00 -15.52 30.22
C MET A 1 -29.50 -15.02 28.87
N GLU A 2 -30.41 -14.88 27.91
CA GLU A 2 -30.11 -14.47 26.54
C GLU A 2 -30.03 -12.94 26.48
N LYS A 3 -28.84 -12.41 26.18
CA LYS A 3 -28.65 -10.96 25.97
C LYS A 3 -28.92 -10.65 24.50
N ARG A 4 -30.08 -10.05 24.24
CA ARG A 4 -30.42 -9.40 22.97
C ARG A 4 -29.55 -8.16 22.80
N LEU A 5 -28.57 -8.20 21.92
CA LEU A 5 -27.87 -7.00 21.44
C LEU A 5 -28.78 -6.32 20.41
N LYS A 6 -29.27 -5.14 20.78
CA LYS A 6 -29.95 -4.22 19.86
C LYS A 6 -28.88 -3.65 18.94
N LEU A 7 -28.93 -4.04 17.67
CA LEU A 7 -28.23 -3.38 16.59
C LEU A 7 -29.01 -2.10 16.26
N ASP A 8 -28.51 -0.97 16.73
CA ASP A 8 -28.94 0.34 16.22
C ASP A 8 -28.34 0.50 14.82
N LEU A 9 -29.12 0.09 13.81
CA LEU A 9 -28.93 0.48 12.41
C LEU A 9 -29.19 1.98 12.32
N GLN A 10 -28.15 2.79 12.52
CA GLN A 10 -28.16 4.17 12.07
C GLN A 10 -27.94 4.17 10.56
N PHE A 11 -29.08 4.13 9.87
CA PHE A 11 -29.28 4.51 8.47
C PHE A 11 -28.67 5.89 8.23
N PHE A 12 -27.45 5.95 7.70
CA PHE A 12 -26.91 7.18 7.14
C PHE A 12 -27.55 7.35 5.76
N ALA A 13 -28.62 8.13 5.72
CA ALA A 13 -29.21 8.64 4.51
C ALA A 13 -28.24 9.69 3.94
N GLU A 14 -27.49 9.30 2.92
CA GLU A 14 -26.73 10.23 2.09
C GLU A 14 -27.56 10.48 0.84
N GLU A 15 -28.22 11.64 0.83
CA GLU A 15 -29.00 12.17 -0.29
C GLU A 15 -28.08 12.43 -1.48
N PRO A 16 -28.37 11.93 -2.70
CA PRO A 16 -27.67 12.42 -3.88
C PRO A 16 -28.25 13.81 -4.23
N GLU A 17 -27.49 14.85 -3.90
CA GLU A 17 -27.68 16.20 -4.45
C GLU A 17 -27.63 16.14 -5.98
N GLN A 18 -28.71 16.62 -6.61
CA GLN A 18 -28.73 16.93 -8.03
C GLN A 18 -28.04 18.27 -8.27
N PRO A 19 -27.17 18.40 -9.28
CA PRO A 19 -26.94 19.69 -9.91
C PRO A 19 -27.98 19.90 -11.01
N GLU A 20 -28.97 20.76 -10.72
CA GLU A 20 -29.67 21.52 -11.76
C GLU A 20 -28.69 22.56 -12.34
N GLU A 21 -28.19 22.32 -13.55
CA GLU A 21 -27.63 23.38 -14.38
C GLU A 21 -28.54 23.65 -15.57
N GLY A 22 -29.34 24.69 -15.40
CA GLY A 22 -29.35 25.85 -16.29
C GLY A 22 -29.21 25.57 -17.78
N ALA A 23 -30.36 25.64 -18.46
CA ALA A 23 -30.41 26.02 -19.86
C ALA A 23 -29.76 27.40 -20.07
N GLU A 24 -28.89 27.52 -21.07
CA GLU A 24 -28.92 28.67 -21.98
C GLU A 24 -28.04 28.45 -23.22
N SER A 25 -28.64 28.81 -24.36
CA SER A 25 -28.01 29.38 -25.55
C SER A 25 -26.94 28.58 -26.31
N THR A 26 -27.42 28.04 -27.43
CA THR A 26 -26.97 28.42 -28.77
C THR A 26 -25.50 28.85 -28.89
N GLU A 27 -24.68 27.96 -29.43
CA GLU A 27 -23.90 28.28 -30.62
C GLU A 27 -23.46 26.98 -31.25
N LYS A 28 -24.06 26.70 -32.41
CA LYS A 28 -23.67 25.65 -33.33
C LYS A 28 -22.39 26.14 -34.01
N PRO A 29 -21.19 25.60 -33.74
CA PRO A 29 -20.10 25.83 -34.67
C PRO A 29 -20.44 25.02 -35.92
N GLU A 30 -20.72 25.72 -37.02
CA GLU A 30 -20.48 25.20 -38.36
C GLU A 30 -19.02 24.74 -38.41
N GLN A 31 -18.77 23.49 -38.04
CA GLN A 31 -17.62 22.77 -38.54
C GLN A 31 -17.90 22.56 -40.01
N ALA A 32 -17.35 23.47 -40.81
CA ALA A 32 -17.08 23.21 -42.20
C ALA A 32 -16.47 21.81 -42.29
N GLU A 33 -17.21 20.90 -42.91
CA GLU A 33 -16.68 19.65 -43.43
C GLU A 33 -15.62 20.03 -44.48
N GLU A 34 -14.40 20.30 -44.03
CA GLU A 34 -13.22 20.04 -44.84
C GLU A 34 -13.19 18.53 -45.04
N GLN A 35 -13.86 18.10 -46.12
CA GLN A 35 -13.62 16.81 -46.72
C GLN A 35 -12.10 16.68 -46.92
N PRO A 36 -11.42 15.72 -46.29
CA PRO A 36 -10.06 15.42 -46.70
C PRO A 36 -10.16 14.93 -48.14
N GLU A 37 -9.47 15.67 -49.02
CA GLU A 37 -9.17 15.24 -50.38
C GLU A 37 -8.76 13.76 -50.35
N GLY A 38 -9.41 12.97 -51.20
CA GLY A 38 -9.31 11.52 -51.22
C GLY A 38 -7.86 11.03 -51.27
N ALA A 39 -7.35 10.64 -50.10
CA ALA A 39 -6.47 9.49 -50.03
C ALA A 39 -7.40 8.28 -50.20
N GLU A 40 -7.25 7.56 -51.32
CA GLU A 40 -7.88 6.26 -51.53
C GLU A 40 -7.32 5.28 -50.49
N PHE A 41 -7.83 5.36 -49.26
CA PHE A 41 -7.52 4.42 -48.20
C PHE A 41 -8.21 3.12 -48.58
N THR A 42 -7.45 2.25 -49.25
CA THR A 42 -7.97 0.97 -49.73
C THR A 42 -8.36 0.10 -48.53
N GLU A 43 -9.32 -0.80 -48.72
CA GLU A 43 -9.76 -1.72 -47.65
C GLU A 43 -8.59 -2.50 -47.03
N GLU A 44 -7.52 -2.70 -47.81
CA GLU A 44 -6.28 -3.36 -47.42
C GLU A 44 -5.46 -2.54 -46.42
N GLU A 45 -5.31 -1.23 -46.62
CA GLU A 45 -4.63 -0.32 -45.68
C GLU A 45 -5.40 -0.20 -44.35
N ALA A 46 -6.74 -0.23 -44.41
CA ALA A 46 -7.58 -0.24 -43.22
C ALA A 46 -7.43 -1.54 -42.41
N GLN A 47 -7.32 -2.68 -43.09
CA GLN A 47 -7.08 -3.96 -42.45
C GLN A 47 -5.69 -4.03 -41.84
N GLU A 48 -4.64 -3.57 -42.54
CA GLU A 48 -3.29 -3.52 -41.99
C GLU A 48 -3.18 -2.61 -40.76
N GLU A 49 -3.85 -1.47 -40.75
CA GLU A 49 -3.89 -0.56 -39.61
C GLU A 49 -4.58 -1.20 -38.39
N ILE A 50 -5.67 -1.95 -38.62
CA ILE A 50 -6.38 -2.71 -37.58
C ILE A 50 -5.49 -3.85 -37.07
N GLU A 51 -4.88 -4.64 -37.95
CA GLU A 51 -3.99 -5.73 -37.57
C GLU A 51 -2.76 -5.23 -36.81
N ARG A 52 -2.20 -4.09 -37.22
CA ARG A 52 -1.09 -3.45 -36.50
C ARG A 52 -1.50 -3.03 -35.10
N ARG A 53 -2.66 -2.39 -34.94
CA ARG A 53 -3.19 -2.02 -33.61
C ARG A 53 -3.51 -3.23 -32.75
N VAL A 54 -4.06 -4.30 -33.33
CA VAL A 54 -4.34 -5.55 -32.61
C VAL A 54 -3.04 -6.21 -32.17
N ARG A 55 -2.02 -6.23 -33.02
CA ARG A 55 -0.70 -6.78 -32.67
C ARG A 55 -0.02 -5.95 -31.58
N GLU A 56 -0.06 -4.63 -31.67
CA GLU A 56 0.50 -3.72 -30.66
C GLU A 56 -0.24 -3.85 -29.32
N ALA A 57 -1.57 -4.00 -29.34
CA ALA A 57 -2.36 -4.25 -28.13
C ALA A 57 -2.06 -5.62 -27.52
N LEU A 58 -1.89 -6.66 -28.33
CA LEU A 58 -1.52 -8.00 -27.86
C LEU A 58 -0.09 -8.04 -27.32
N GLU A 59 0.88 -7.36 -27.95
CA GLU A 59 2.25 -7.23 -27.43
C GLU A 59 2.31 -6.41 -26.14
N ALA A 60 1.45 -5.39 -25.99
CA ALA A 60 1.31 -4.62 -24.76
C ALA A 60 0.66 -5.42 -23.61
N GLU A 61 -0.30 -6.31 -23.92
CA GLU A 61 -0.89 -7.24 -22.95
C GLU A 61 0.05 -8.41 -22.62
N GLU A 62 0.82 -8.93 -23.58
CA GLU A 62 1.84 -9.97 -23.32
C GLU A 62 3.04 -9.44 -22.53
N GLY A 63 3.28 -8.12 -22.57
CA GLY A 63 4.24 -7.43 -21.70
C GLY A 63 3.70 -7.04 -20.33
N ALA A 64 2.39 -7.21 -20.08
CA ALA A 64 1.81 -7.00 -18.76
C ALA A 64 2.21 -8.19 -17.88
N GLU A 65 3.23 -7.99 -17.04
CA GLU A 65 3.62 -8.92 -15.98
C GLU A 65 2.35 -9.46 -15.31
N ILE A 66 2.12 -10.77 -15.43
CA ILE A 66 1.01 -11.45 -14.74
C ILE A 66 1.15 -11.06 -13.26
N PRO A 67 0.20 -10.31 -12.68
CA PRO A 67 0.36 -9.85 -11.30
C PRO A 67 0.44 -11.09 -10.42
N ASP A 68 1.49 -11.17 -9.59
CA ASP A 68 1.62 -12.24 -8.61
C ASP A 68 0.65 -11.95 -7.45
N TYR A 69 -0.65 -12.12 -7.73
CA TYR A 69 -1.74 -11.91 -6.79
C TYR A 69 -1.56 -12.74 -5.52
N LYS A 70 -0.93 -13.92 -5.63
CA LYS A 70 -0.65 -14.78 -4.49
C LYS A 70 0.44 -14.16 -3.61
N GLY A 71 1.53 -13.69 -4.22
CA GLY A 71 2.60 -12.97 -3.52
C GLY A 71 2.09 -11.71 -2.82
N GLU A 72 1.27 -10.91 -3.50
CA GLU A 72 0.67 -9.70 -2.93
C GLU A 72 -0.28 -10.03 -1.76
N TYR A 73 -1.15 -11.02 -1.92
CA TYR A 73 -2.06 -11.47 -0.87
C TYR A 73 -1.30 -11.92 0.38
N LEU A 74 -0.28 -12.77 0.20
CA LEU A 74 0.54 -13.24 1.32
C LEU A 74 1.31 -12.09 1.97
N GLY A 75 1.83 -11.15 1.17
CA GLY A 75 2.49 -9.95 1.67
C GLY A 75 1.58 -9.08 2.53
N LEU A 76 0.35 -8.83 2.07
CA LEU A 76 -0.66 -8.09 2.84
C LEU A 76 -1.05 -8.83 4.12
N LYS A 77 -1.26 -10.15 4.04
CA LYS A 77 -1.62 -10.97 5.19
C LYS A 77 -0.56 -10.93 6.28
N LYS A 78 0.72 -10.98 5.91
CA LYS A 78 1.85 -10.81 6.85
C LYS A 78 1.81 -9.47 7.56
N LYS A 79 1.52 -8.38 6.84
CA LYS A 79 1.39 -7.04 7.43
C LYS A 79 0.19 -6.96 8.40
N VAL A 80 -0.98 -7.48 8.00
CA VAL A 80 -2.19 -7.50 8.84
C VAL A 80 -1.94 -8.28 10.14
N ALA A 81 -1.38 -9.48 10.05
CA ALA A 81 -1.10 -10.31 11.23
C ALA A 81 -0.14 -9.62 12.22
N LEU A 82 0.84 -8.86 11.73
CA LEU A 82 1.74 -8.08 12.58
C LEU A 82 1.03 -6.92 13.30
N VAL A 83 0.14 -6.21 12.59
CA VAL A 83 -0.66 -5.13 13.19
C VAL A 83 -1.59 -5.68 14.26
N GLU A 84 -2.26 -6.80 13.98
CA GLU A 84 -3.13 -7.49 14.95
C GLU A 84 -2.34 -7.98 16.17
N ALA A 85 -1.08 -8.37 15.99
CA ALA A 85 -0.19 -8.73 17.07
C ALA A 85 0.38 -7.52 17.86
N GLY A 86 0.07 -6.29 17.45
CA GLY A 86 0.45 -5.06 18.16
C GLY A 86 1.73 -4.39 17.66
N VAL A 87 2.25 -4.78 16.49
CA VAL A 87 3.38 -4.09 15.85
C VAL A 87 2.87 -2.80 15.19
N PRO A 88 3.54 -1.65 15.41
CA PRO A 88 3.11 -0.40 14.79
C PRO A 88 3.32 -0.43 13.27
N VAL A 89 2.40 0.22 12.53
CA VAL A 89 2.27 0.11 11.07
C VAL A 89 3.57 0.46 10.33
N ASP A 90 4.32 1.45 10.83
CA ASP A 90 5.61 1.90 10.32
C ASP A 90 6.71 0.84 10.37
N GLN A 91 6.57 -0.18 11.23
CA GLN A 91 7.53 -1.28 11.35
C GLN A 91 7.07 -2.57 10.69
N THR A 92 5.81 -2.67 10.26
CA THR A 92 5.25 -3.89 9.67
C THR A 92 6.01 -4.35 8.43
N GLU A 93 6.42 -3.43 7.55
CA GLU A 93 7.18 -3.77 6.33
C GLU A 93 8.57 -4.34 6.64
N ARG A 94 9.17 -3.86 7.72
CA ARG A 94 10.46 -4.37 8.18
C ARG A 94 10.31 -5.78 8.74
N TYR A 95 9.27 -6.02 9.53
CA TYR A 95 9.05 -7.29 10.21
C TYR A 95 8.45 -8.37 9.32
N ALA A 96 7.64 -7.99 8.32
CA ALA A 96 7.04 -8.93 7.36
C ALA A 96 8.10 -9.75 6.59
N LYS A 97 9.32 -9.22 6.45
CA LYS A 97 10.47 -9.91 5.83
C LYS A 97 10.96 -11.12 6.62
N TYR A 98 10.69 -11.18 7.92
CA TYR A 98 11.09 -12.29 8.77
C TYR A 98 10.02 -13.38 8.87
N ILE A 99 8.84 -13.15 8.28
CA ILE A 99 7.78 -14.16 8.20
C ILE A 99 8.00 -14.98 6.93
N THR A 100 8.47 -16.21 7.10
CA THR A 100 8.75 -17.14 5.99
C THR A 100 7.58 -18.05 5.66
N ALA A 101 6.58 -18.13 6.54
CA ALA A 101 5.39 -18.91 6.31
C ALA A 101 4.58 -18.44 5.08
N ASP A 102 4.03 -19.40 4.35
CA ASP A 102 3.07 -19.19 3.25
C ASP A 102 1.65 -19.63 3.63
N GLU A 103 1.49 -20.31 4.77
CA GLU A 103 0.18 -20.71 5.28
C GLU A 103 -0.40 -19.64 6.22
N PRO A 104 -1.72 -19.38 6.16
CA PRO A 104 -2.40 -18.41 7.03
C PRO A 104 -2.06 -18.52 8.51
N GLU A 105 -2.18 -19.73 9.04
CA GLU A 105 -2.08 -19.99 10.48
C GLU A 105 -0.62 -19.87 10.95
N ALA A 106 0.32 -20.29 10.11
CA ALA A 106 1.75 -20.16 10.37
C ALA A 106 2.21 -18.68 10.32
N ILE A 107 1.65 -17.88 9.41
CA ILE A 107 1.90 -16.43 9.36
C ILE A 107 1.48 -15.75 10.67
N GLU A 108 0.30 -16.10 11.20
CA GLU A 108 -0.18 -15.54 12.47
C GLU A 108 0.67 -15.96 13.66
N ALA A 109 1.14 -17.21 13.70
CA ALA A 109 2.03 -17.71 14.75
C ALA A 109 3.37 -16.96 14.74
N GLU A 110 4.03 -16.89 13.58
CA GLU A 110 5.31 -16.16 13.41
C GLU A 110 5.15 -14.66 13.72
N ALA A 111 4.04 -14.04 13.27
CA ALA A 111 3.78 -12.64 13.55
C ALA A 111 3.65 -12.34 15.05
N ARG A 112 3.03 -13.24 15.82
CA ARG A 112 2.92 -13.12 17.29
C ARG A 112 4.29 -13.23 17.96
N GLU A 113 5.12 -14.19 17.55
CA GLU A 113 6.48 -14.32 18.09
C GLU A 113 7.30 -13.05 17.84
N ILE A 114 7.28 -12.55 16.59
CA ILE A 114 7.97 -11.31 16.24
C ILE A 114 7.44 -10.11 17.04
N ALA A 115 6.12 -10.00 17.21
CA ALA A 115 5.53 -8.93 17.99
C ALA A 115 5.95 -8.96 19.46
N THR A 116 6.08 -10.15 20.06
CA THR A 116 6.55 -10.28 21.44
C THR A 116 8.00 -9.80 21.61
N ASP A 117 8.85 -9.99 20.61
CA ASP A 117 10.23 -9.49 20.61
C ASP A 117 10.30 -7.99 20.28
N ALA A 118 9.48 -7.51 19.34
CA ALA A 118 9.45 -6.12 18.90
C ALA A 118 8.89 -5.18 19.98
N THR A 119 7.89 -5.62 20.74
CA THR A 119 7.23 -4.83 21.79
C THR A 119 7.93 -4.93 23.14
N GLN A 120 8.85 -5.89 23.31
CA GLN A 120 9.63 -5.97 24.52
C GLN A 120 10.43 -4.67 24.72
N PRO A 121 10.35 -4.04 25.90
CA PRO A 121 11.11 -2.84 26.18
C PRO A 121 12.59 -3.18 26.01
N LYS A 122 13.24 -2.55 25.03
CA LYS A 122 14.66 -2.75 24.72
C LYS A 122 15.43 -2.77 26.04
N LYS A 123 15.89 -3.95 26.45
CA LYS A 123 16.70 -4.09 27.67
C LYS A 123 17.86 -3.13 27.50
N LYS A 124 18.01 -2.20 28.46
CA LYS A 124 19.07 -1.19 28.45
C LYS A 124 20.37 -1.90 28.08
N ALA A 125 20.92 -1.58 26.93
CA ALA A 125 22.10 -2.26 26.43
C ALA A 125 23.19 -2.13 27.51
N TYR A 126 23.73 -3.27 27.95
CA TYR A 126 24.69 -3.38 29.05
C TYR A 126 26.00 -2.57 28.81
N GLY A 127 26.12 -1.91 27.65
CA GLY A 127 27.29 -1.14 27.24
C GLY A 127 27.03 0.32 26.86
N ASP A 128 25.87 0.93 27.14
CA ASP A 128 25.65 2.35 26.81
C ASP A 128 26.64 3.26 27.57
N PRO A 129 27.65 3.85 26.88
CA PRO A 129 28.67 4.65 27.53
C PRO A 129 28.12 6.00 28.00
N SER A 130 26.97 6.46 27.50
CA SER A 130 26.30 7.68 27.96
C SER A 130 25.72 7.53 29.38
N GLN A 131 25.41 6.29 29.80
CA GLN A 131 24.99 5.99 31.18
C GLN A 131 26.16 5.73 32.14
N ARG A 132 27.42 5.78 31.65
CA ARG A 132 28.61 5.82 32.51
C ARG A 132 28.91 7.23 33.04
N THR A 133 27.98 8.17 32.89
CA THR A 133 28.06 9.52 33.44
C THR A 133 27.80 9.50 34.96
N GLY A 134 28.83 9.27 35.77
CA GLY A 134 28.70 9.53 37.21
C GLY A 134 29.75 8.92 38.12
N LYS A 135 30.47 7.87 37.71
CA LYS A 135 31.67 7.45 38.42
C LYS A 135 32.86 8.16 37.81
N THR A 136 33.02 9.44 38.17
CA THR A 136 34.33 10.09 38.14
C THR A 136 35.26 9.15 38.88
N PHE A 137 36.08 8.42 38.13
CA PHE A 137 37.09 7.54 38.69
C PHE A 137 37.97 8.46 39.53
N LYS A 138 37.79 8.44 40.88
CA LYS A 138 38.58 9.27 41.79
C LYS A 138 40.02 8.87 41.57
N ASN A 139 40.72 9.68 40.79
CA ASN A 139 42.07 9.38 40.37
C ASN A 139 42.92 9.32 41.65
N PRO A 140 43.39 8.13 42.10
CA PRO A 140 43.99 7.97 43.42
C PRO A 140 45.34 8.71 43.55
N PHE A 141 45.85 9.22 42.43
CA PHE A 141 47.11 9.95 42.33
C PHE A 141 46.95 11.48 42.34
N LYS A 142 45.71 12.02 42.32
CA LYS A 142 45.51 13.47 42.37
C LYS A 142 45.60 13.94 43.83
N ARG A 143 46.79 14.32 44.27
CA ARG A 143 46.99 14.97 45.58
C ARG A 143 46.32 16.36 45.55
N LYS A 144 45.60 16.70 46.62
CA LYS A 144 45.07 18.07 46.80
C LYS A 144 46.24 19.00 47.10
N GLY A 145 46.58 19.90 46.18
CA GLY A 145 47.46 21.04 46.48
C GLY A 145 48.73 21.19 45.64
N ASP A 146 48.65 21.01 44.33
CA ASP A 146 49.56 21.68 43.37
C ASP A 146 48.74 22.76 42.63
#